data_AF-A0A3D4A2L2-F1
#
_entry.id   AF-A0A3D4A2L2-F1
#
_cell.length_a   1.000
_cell.length_b   1.000
_cell.length_c   1.000
_cell.angle_alpha   90.00
_cell.angle_beta   90.00
_cell.angle_gamma   90.00
#
_symmetry.space_group_name_H-M   'P 1'
#
loop_
_entity.id
_entity.type
_entity.pdbx_description
1 polymer ?
#
loop_
_entity_poly.entity_id
_entity_poly.type
_entity_poly.pdbx_seq_one_letter_code
_entity_poly.pdbx_strand_id
1 'polypeptide(L)'
;ELPEDIQEAARAARSTPTDERTAEQSKIIEDHAFLKVTGASLQEIDGGAKNEIVEKWDPKIAEVNSRRPPRDYLMPLTEVAGSVPVTFLFNRGDHKQPQNEVLPGGLSIIAPPELNIPVDDPELPSTGRRLAYARYLTNGNHPLVARVLVNRIWMHHFGSALVSTPGDFGTQGERPSHPELLDWLAAEFVDSGWDLKHIHRLILCSTVYQQTAVRSDLLQRVDPENQLLGRMSVRRLESEVLRDSLLSLSGQLRHKMGGPAAPVSLDNVGQRVIVSKTQYDPSGRLLRDIESVGEDKYRRTIYIQVRRSLPLGILVPFDIPTLNPNCTKRTVSNNAPQSLQMMNDPFVIEQVNAIAARLIDKVGDDIPGQIARAWRLIIGKSPNKSQMENAIAFLTDLELELRSDDDDDAPTTHQKALAQLCQALVASNGFLYVE
;
A
#
# COMPACT_ATOMS: atom_id res chain seq x y z
N GLU A 1 -53.17 -11.19 10.99
CA GLU A 1 -54.05 -10.94 9.83
C GLU A 1 -54.39 -9.46 9.77
N LEU A 2 -54.64 -8.92 8.57
CA LEU A 2 -55.02 -7.52 8.41
C LEU A 2 -56.52 -7.35 8.71
N PRO A 3 -56.91 -6.28 9.41
CA PRO A 3 -58.32 -5.88 9.55
C PRO A 3 -59.02 -5.76 8.19
N GLU A 4 -60.26 -6.26 8.07
CA GLU A 4 -61.00 -6.36 6.78
C GLU A 4 -61.13 -5.02 6.05
N ASP A 5 -61.22 -3.92 6.79
CA ASP A 5 -61.31 -2.54 6.32
C ASP A 5 -60.03 -2.03 5.63
N ILE A 6 -58.87 -2.62 5.93
CA ILE A 6 -57.56 -2.19 5.41
C ILE A 6 -57.05 -3.15 4.33
N GLN A 7 -57.63 -4.34 4.18
CA GLN A 7 -57.14 -5.37 3.24
C GLN A 7 -57.14 -4.91 1.79
N GLU A 8 -58.17 -4.19 1.35
CA GLU A 8 -58.28 -3.72 -0.04
C GLU A 8 -57.26 -2.61 -0.33
N ALA A 9 -57.13 -1.64 0.60
CA ALA A 9 -56.13 -0.58 0.53
C ALA A 9 -54.70 -1.12 0.59
N ALA A 10 -54.45 -2.15 1.41
CA ALA A 10 -53.16 -2.82 1.53
C ALA A 10 -52.77 -3.60 0.25
N ARG A 11 -53.74 -4.26 -0.41
CA ARG A 11 -53.49 -4.91 -1.72
C ARG A 11 -53.14 -3.88 -2.79
N ALA A 12 -53.88 -2.77 -2.85
CA ALA A 12 -53.61 -1.67 -3.78
C ALA A 12 -52.24 -1.03 -3.52
N ALA A 13 -51.87 -0.79 -2.26
CA ALA A 13 -50.56 -0.28 -1.87
C ALA A 13 -49.43 -1.23 -2.30
N ARG A 14 -49.61 -2.55 -2.14
CA ARG A 14 -48.62 -3.57 -2.53
C ARG A 14 -48.43 -3.66 -4.04
N SER A 15 -49.49 -3.56 -4.83
CA SER A 15 -49.42 -3.65 -6.29
C SER A 15 -48.86 -2.39 -6.96
N THR A 16 -48.88 -1.25 -6.25
CA THR A 16 -48.39 0.03 -6.78
C THR A 16 -46.84 0.09 -6.68
N PRO A 17 -46.12 0.45 -7.76
CA PRO A 17 -44.67 0.65 -7.75
C PRO A 17 -44.24 1.66 -6.67
N THR A 18 -43.10 1.45 -6.02
CA THR A 18 -42.66 2.26 -4.88
C THR A 18 -42.62 3.76 -5.17
N ASP A 19 -42.22 4.15 -6.38
CA ASP A 19 -42.07 5.55 -6.79
C ASP A 19 -43.41 6.23 -7.15
N GLU A 20 -44.49 5.45 -7.26
CA GLU A 20 -45.84 5.90 -7.61
C GLU A 20 -46.82 5.81 -6.43
N ARG A 21 -46.35 5.38 -5.25
CA ARG A 21 -47.20 5.25 -4.07
C ARG A 21 -47.59 6.59 -3.49
N THR A 22 -48.86 6.72 -3.11
CA THR A 22 -49.31 7.87 -2.32
C THR A 22 -48.74 7.83 -0.89
N ALA A 23 -48.76 8.96 -0.18
CA ALA A 23 -48.31 9.02 1.21
C ALA A 23 -49.08 8.03 2.12
N GLU A 24 -50.38 7.83 1.86
CA GLU A 24 -51.23 6.88 2.58
C GLU A 24 -50.86 5.43 2.29
N GLN A 25 -50.61 5.08 1.02
CA GLN A 25 -50.15 3.75 0.63
C GLN A 25 -48.76 3.42 1.22
N SER A 26 -47.88 4.41 1.26
CA SER A 26 -46.55 4.27 1.87
C SER A 26 -46.67 4.03 3.37
N LYS A 27 -47.53 4.80 4.05
CA LYS A 27 -47.81 4.66 5.48
C LYS A 27 -48.40 3.30 5.83
N ILE A 28 -49.33 2.76 5.04
CA ILE A 28 -49.90 1.40 5.25
C ILE A 28 -48.82 0.31 5.17
N ILE A 29 -47.83 0.46 4.29
CA ILE A 29 -46.71 -0.49 4.17
C ILE A 29 -45.70 -0.33 5.32
N GLU A 30 -45.50 0.89 5.81
CA GLU A 30 -44.67 1.16 6.99
C GLU A 30 -45.30 0.60 8.27
N ASP A 31 -46.60 0.82 8.48
CA ASP A 31 -47.36 0.35 9.64
C ASP A 31 -47.51 -1.19 9.63
N HIS A 32 -47.44 -1.82 8.46
CA HIS A 32 -47.55 -3.27 8.27
C HIS A 32 -46.37 -3.83 7.48
N ALA A 33 -45.19 -3.82 8.09
CA ALA A 33 -43.93 -4.23 7.46
C ALA A 33 -43.94 -5.62 6.77
N PHE A 34 -44.79 -6.56 7.21
CA PHE A 34 -44.93 -7.89 6.57
C PHE A 34 -45.55 -7.83 5.16
N LEU A 35 -46.17 -6.70 4.78
CA LEU A 35 -46.62 -6.45 3.40
C LEU A 35 -45.45 -6.21 2.44
N LYS A 36 -44.28 -5.85 2.97
CA LYS A 36 -43.06 -5.65 2.18
C LYS A 36 -42.42 -7.00 1.89
N VAL A 37 -42.75 -7.55 0.72
CA VAL A 37 -42.08 -8.76 0.23
C VAL A 37 -40.65 -8.42 -0.14
N THR A 38 -39.71 -8.94 0.63
CA THR A 38 -38.27 -8.88 0.39
C THR A 38 -37.74 -10.26 0.04
N GLY A 39 -36.52 -10.34 -0.49
CA GLY A 39 -35.86 -11.63 -0.71
C GLY A 39 -35.62 -12.44 0.57
N ALA A 40 -35.67 -11.81 1.74
CA ALA A 40 -35.60 -12.49 3.04
C ALA A 40 -36.96 -13.08 3.43
N SER A 41 -38.04 -12.29 3.36
CA SER A 41 -39.39 -12.78 3.67
C SER A 41 -39.86 -13.87 2.70
N LEU A 42 -39.43 -13.79 1.43
CA LEU A 42 -39.75 -14.84 0.45
C LEU A 42 -39.05 -16.16 0.78
N GLN A 43 -37.83 -16.13 1.31
CA GLN A 43 -37.10 -17.34 1.71
C GLN A 43 -37.78 -18.07 2.87
N GLU A 44 -38.36 -17.32 3.82
CA GLU A 44 -39.04 -17.86 4.99
C GLU A 44 -40.39 -18.48 4.65
N ILE A 45 -41.08 -17.95 3.63
CA ILE A 45 -42.42 -18.39 3.23
C ILE A 45 -42.35 -19.48 2.15
N ASP A 46 -41.50 -19.31 1.14
CA ASP A 46 -41.34 -20.23 0.02
C ASP A 46 -39.90 -20.15 -0.54
N GLY A 47 -39.02 -20.97 0.04
CA GLY A 47 -37.63 -21.08 -0.42
C GLY A 47 -37.49 -21.56 -1.87
N GLY A 48 -38.47 -22.31 -2.40
CA GLY A 48 -38.47 -22.78 -3.79
C GLY A 48 -38.71 -21.62 -4.77
N ALA A 49 -39.73 -20.81 -4.52
CA ALA A 49 -40.05 -19.64 -5.33
C ALA A 49 -38.89 -18.62 -5.35
N LYS A 50 -38.14 -18.47 -4.25
CA LYS A 50 -36.93 -17.64 -4.23
C LYS A 50 -35.87 -18.17 -5.20
N ASN A 51 -35.60 -19.47 -5.18
CA ASN A 51 -34.60 -20.07 -6.05
C ASN A 51 -34.98 -19.92 -7.53
N GLU A 52 -36.26 -20.11 -7.88
CA GLU A 52 -36.75 -19.90 -9.25
C GLU A 52 -36.57 -18.44 -9.72
N ILE A 53 -36.82 -17.46 -8.85
CA ILE A 53 -36.61 -16.04 -9.16
C ILE A 53 -35.11 -15.76 -9.35
N VAL A 54 -34.26 -16.25 -8.45
CA VAL A 54 -32.80 -16.10 -8.53
C VAL A 54 -32.27 -16.70 -9.83
N GLU A 55 -32.60 -17.96 -10.14
CA GLU A 55 -32.18 -18.63 -11.38
C GLU A 55 -32.65 -17.90 -12.63
N LYS A 56 -33.85 -17.33 -12.62
CA LYS A 56 -34.42 -16.59 -13.76
C LYS A 56 -33.81 -15.21 -13.96
N TRP A 57 -33.54 -14.47 -12.88
CA TRP A 57 -33.22 -13.05 -12.95
C TRP A 57 -31.74 -12.74 -12.74
N ASP A 58 -31.01 -13.51 -11.92
CA ASP A 58 -29.58 -13.25 -11.66
C ASP A 58 -28.72 -13.27 -12.94
N PRO A 59 -28.90 -14.22 -13.88
CA PRO A 59 -28.17 -14.19 -15.15
C PRO A 59 -28.43 -12.90 -15.96
N LYS A 60 -29.69 -12.42 -15.96
CA LYS A 60 -30.07 -11.19 -16.67
C LYS A 60 -29.52 -9.95 -15.97
N ILE A 61 -29.55 -9.92 -14.64
CA ILE A 61 -28.96 -8.85 -13.84
C ILE A 61 -27.45 -8.82 -14.07
N ALA A 62 -26.78 -9.98 -14.10
CA ALA A 62 -25.35 -10.08 -14.40
C ALA A 62 -25.03 -9.58 -15.82
N GLU A 63 -25.84 -9.92 -16.81
CA GLU A 63 -25.70 -9.44 -18.19
C GLU A 63 -25.88 -7.91 -18.28
N VAL A 64 -26.88 -7.34 -17.62
CA VAL A 64 -27.10 -5.88 -17.60
C VAL A 64 -25.95 -5.19 -16.85
N ASN A 65 -25.50 -5.76 -15.73
CA ASN A 65 -24.40 -5.21 -14.95
C ASN A 65 -23.05 -5.29 -15.68
N SER A 66 -22.81 -6.32 -16.51
CA SER A 66 -21.56 -6.43 -17.28
C SER A 66 -21.47 -5.39 -18.40
N ARG A 67 -22.62 -4.89 -18.88
CA ARG A 67 -22.69 -3.76 -19.82
C ARG A 67 -22.44 -2.41 -19.14
N ARG A 68 -22.49 -2.34 -17.81
CA ARG A 68 -22.23 -1.11 -17.08
C ARG A 68 -20.74 -0.78 -17.24
N PRO A 69 -20.39 0.42 -17.75
CA PRO A 69 -18.99 0.80 -17.81
C PRO A 69 -18.40 0.79 -16.39
N PRO A 70 -17.13 0.38 -16.23
CA PRO A 70 -16.46 0.44 -14.95
C PRO A 70 -16.57 1.86 -14.40
N ARG A 71 -16.87 1.98 -13.11
CA ARG A 71 -16.98 3.26 -12.42
C ARG A 71 -15.59 3.89 -12.32
N ASP A 72 -15.21 4.67 -13.33
CA ASP A 72 -13.95 5.40 -13.36
C ASP A 72 -14.12 6.77 -12.67
N TYR A 73 -14.62 6.74 -11.43
CA TYR A 73 -14.75 7.95 -10.63
C TYR A 73 -13.37 8.33 -10.12
N LEU A 74 -12.85 9.44 -10.62
CA LEU A 74 -11.81 10.17 -9.91
C LEU A 74 -12.48 10.87 -8.73
N MET A 75 -11.80 10.91 -7.57
CA MET A 75 -12.13 11.83 -6.48
C MET A 75 -11.18 13.03 -6.57
N PRO A 76 -11.42 14.01 -7.46
CA PRO A 76 -10.61 15.21 -7.52
C PRO A 76 -11.12 16.24 -6.51
N LEU A 77 -10.19 16.91 -5.84
CA LEU A 77 -10.50 18.14 -5.13
C LEU A 77 -10.41 19.30 -6.14
N THR A 78 -11.48 19.58 -6.88
CA THR A 78 -11.53 20.70 -7.83
C THR A 78 -12.23 21.93 -7.25
N GLU A 79 -11.87 23.11 -7.73
CA GLU A 79 -12.72 24.30 -7.56
C GLU A 79 -13.79 24.28 -8.64
N VAL A 80 -15.00 24.74 -8.30
CA VAL A 80 -16.12 24.85 -9.23
C VAL A 80 -15.98 26.17 -9.98
N ALA A 81 -15.95 26.11 -11.32
CA ALA A 81 -15.79 27.30 -12.15
C ALA A 81 -16.92 28.32 -11.88
N GLY A 82 -16.55 29.61 -11.78
CA GLY A 82 -17.47 30.70 -11.45
C GLY A 82 -17.93 30.73 -9.99
N SER A 83 -17.41 29.84 -9.13
CA SER A 83 -17.70 29.83 -7.69
C SER A 83 -16.44 30.17 -6.90
N VAL A 84 -16.43 31.35 -6.29
CA VAL A 84 -15.35 31.79 -5.41
C VAL A 84 -15.62 31.28 -3.99
N PRO A 85 -14.80 30.40 -3.42
CA PRO A 85 -15.02 29.91 -2.07
C PRO A 85 -14.74 31.01 -1.05
N VAL A 86 -15.71 31.24 -0.17
CA VAL A 86 -15.63 32.19 0.94
C VAL A 86 -15.16 31.45 2.19
N THR A 87 -14.18 32.01 2.89
CA THR A 87 -13.66 31.46 4.16
C THR A 87 -14.02 32.39 5.29
N PHE A 88 -14.49 31.85 6.42
CA PHE A 88 -14.86 32.63 7.59
C PHE A 88 -13.97 32.29 8.78
N LEU A 89 -13.73 33.29 9.63
CA LEU A 89 -13.25 33.09 10.98
C LEU A 89 -14.41 32.58 11.83
N PHE A 90 -14.24 31.43 12.48
CA PHE A 90 -15.29 30.83 13.31
C PHE A 90 -15.12 31.18 14.78
N ASN A 91 -16.22 31.48 15.47
CA ASN A 91 -16.19 31.75 16.90
C ASN A 91 -15.71 30.52 17.67
N ARG A 92 -14.53 30.60 18.31
CA ARG A 92 -13.87 29.49 19.02
C ARG A 92 -13.72 28.21 18.17
N GLY A 93 -13.68 28.33 16.85
CA GLY A 93 -13.58 27.19 15.93
C GLY A 93 -14.88 26.41 15.69
N ASP A 94 -16.03 26.89 16.19
CA ASP A 94 -17.33 26.27 15.89
C ASP A 94 -17.77 26.58 14.46
N HIS A 95 -17.70 25.59 13.57
CA HIS A 95 -18.10 25.68 12.16
C HIS A 95 -19.55 26.17 11.94
N LYS A 96 -20.41 26.12 12.97
CA LYS A 96 -21.79 26.63 12.90
C LYS A 96 -21.91 28.12 13.19
N GLN A 97 -20.82 28.78 13.62
CA GLN A 97 -20.80 30.19 14.01
C GLN A 97 -19.77 30.98 13.18
N PRO A 98 -19.99 31.12 11.85
CA PRO A 98 -19.15 31.98 11.03
C PRO A 98 -19.25 33.43 11.51
N GLN A 99 -18.10 34.11 11.57
CA GLN A 99 -17.99 35.54 11.90
C GLN A 99 -17.51 36.29 10.66
N ASN A 100 -16.32 36.86 10.72
CA ASN A 100 -15.76 37.71 9.67
C ASN A 100 -15.23 36.86 8.51
N GLU A 101 -15.48 37.30 7.29
CA GLU A 101 -14.81 36.75 6.10
C GLU A 101 -13.30 37.00 6.17
N VAL A 102 -12.52 36.01 5.71
CA VAL A 102 -11.07 36.06 5.65
C VAL A 102 -10.65 35.91 4.18
N LEU A 103 -9.91 36.90 3.70
CA LEU A 103 -9.33 36.88 2.37
C LEU A 103 -8.14 35.92 2.30
N PRO A 104 -7.85 35.35 1.11
CA PRO A 104 -6.65 34.53 0.94
C PRO A 104 -5.39 35.35 1.20
N GLY A 105 -4.42 34.74 1.88
CA GLY A 105 -3.17 35.39 2.21
C GLY A 105 -2.19 34.42 2.88
N GLY A 106 -0.94 34.86 3.03
CA GLY A 106 0.08 34.14 3.77
C GLY A 106 -0.02 34.33 5.29
N LEU A 107 0.73 33.53 6.05
CA LEU A 107 0.90 33.77 7.48
C LEU A 107 1.69 35.08 7.67
N SER A 108 1.09 36.08 8.30
CA SER A 108 1.69 37.42 8.48
C SER A 108 3.07 37.42 9.17
N ILE A 109 3.40 36.36 9.92
CA ILE A 109 4.68 36.20 10.62
C ILE A 109 5.82 35.62 9.75
N ILE A 110 5.50 34.93 8.65
CA ILE A 110 6.49 34.18 7.84
C ILE A 110 6.41 34.54 6.36
N ALA A 111 5.23 34.96 5.88
CA ALA A 111 5.04 35.33 4.49
C ALA A 111 5.82 36.62 4.21
N PRO A 112 6.69 36.64 3.18
CA PRO A 112 7.29 37.87 2.73
C PRO A 112 6.16 38.79 2.24
N PRO A 113 6.36 40.11 2.30
CA PRO A 113 5.39 41.09 1.82
C PRO A 113 5.00 40.91 0.34
N GLU A 114 5.75 40.12 -0.42
CA GLU A 114 5.53 39.84 -1.84
C GLU A 114 4.54 38.70 -2.15
N LEU A 115 4.06 37.94 -1.14
CA LEU A 115 3.07 36.89 -1.39
C LEU A 115 1.69 37.48 -1.68
N ASN A 116 1.40 37.66 -2.97
CA ASN A 116 0.08 38.06 -3.46
C ASN A 116 -0.72 36.82 -3.90
N ILE A 117 -1.80 36.50 -3.18
CA ILE A 117 -2.74 35.44 -3.56
C ILE A 117 -4.03 36.11 -4.06
N PRO A 118 -4.44 35.88 -5.31
CA PRO A 118 -5.63 36.51 -5.86
C PRO A 118 -6.90 36.06 -5.12
N VAL A 119 -7.88 36.96 -4.99
CA VAL A 119 -9.22 36.59 -4.52
C VAL A 119 -9.92 35.72 -5.57
N ASP A 120 -9.81 36.12 -6.82
CA ASP A 120 -10.30 35.43 -8.01
C ASP A 120 -9.45 35.85 -9.23
N ASP A 121 -9.19 34.93 -10.15
CA ASP A 121 -8.41 35.18 -11.36
C ASP A 121 -9.30 34.92 -12.59
N PRO A 122 -9.76 35.98 -13.29
CA PRO A 122 -10.74 35.83 -14.36
C PRO A 122 -10.19 35.12 -15.61
N GLU A 123 -8.87 35.01 -15.74
CA GLU A 123 -8.22 34.31 -16.85
C GLU A 123 -8.15 32.79 -16.64
N LEU A 124 -8.50 32.32 -15.44
CA LEU A 124 -8.45 30.91 -15.08
C LEU A 124 -9.86 30.35 -14.79
N PRO A 125 -10.10 29.04 -15.05
CA PRO A 125 -11.36 28.39 -14.69
C PRO A 125 -11.51 28.16 -13.18
N SER A 126 -10.47 28.45 -12.38
CA SER A 126 -10.47 28.39 -10.92
C SER A 126 -9.99 29.74 -10.37
N THR A 127 -10.08 29.97 -9.06
CA THR A 127 -9.72 31.26 -8.45
C THR A 127 -8.23 31.66 -8.59
N GLY A 128 -7.38 30.79 -9.12
CA GLY A 128 -5.93 31.01 -9.22
C GLY A 128 -5.17 30.89 -7.90
N ARG A 129 -5.87 30.80 -6.75
CA ARG A 129 -5.29 30.78 -5.39
C ARG A 129 -4.22 29.69 -5.22
N ARG A 130 -4.53 28.45 -5.61
CA ARG A 130 -3.61 27.31 -5.48
C ARG A 130 -2.38 27.45 -6.37
N LEU A 131 -2.56 27.97 -7.58
CA LEU A 131 -1.47 28.20 -8.52
C LEU A 131 -0.52 29.30 -8.01
N ALA A 132 -1.07 30.42 -7.52
CA ALA A 132 -0.30 31.49 -6.92
C ALA A 132 0.54 30.99 -5.73
N TYR A 133 -0.08 30.21 -4.83
CA TYR A 133 0.63 29.62 -3.69
C TYR A 133 1.70 28.61 -4.13
N ALA A 134 1.42 27.75 -5.11
CA ALA A 134 2.40 26.80 -5.65
C ALA A 134 3.61 27.53 -6.26
N ARG A 135 3.39 28.58 -7.06
CA ARG A 135 4.46 29.41 -7.62
C ARG A 135 5.31 30.05 -6.52
N TYR A 136 4.68 30.55 -5.46
CA TYR A 136 5.40 31.09 -4.31
C TYR A 136 6.25 30.02 -3.60
N LEU A 137 5.71 28.82 -3.37
CA LEU A 137 6.46 27.73 -2.73
C LEU A 137 7.68 27.29 -3.56
N THR A 138 7.59 27.33 -4.89
CA THR A 138 8.62 26.82 -5.79
C THR A 138 9.40 27.92 -6.53
N ASN A 139 9.33 29.18 -6.11
CA ASN A 139 10.06 30.28 -6.74
C ASN A 139 11.56 30.31 -6.41
N GLY A 140 12.04 29.42 -5.54
CA GLY A 140 13.43 29.37 -5.08
C GLY A 140 13.74 30.25 -3.86
N ASN A 141 12.87 31.23 -3.55
CA ASN A 141 13.04 32.13 -2.40
C ASN A 141 12.37 31.59 -1.12
N HIS A 142 11.50 30.60 -1.23
CA HIS A 142 10.84 30.01 -0.06
C HIS A 142 11.86 29.27 0.83
N PRO A 143 12.00 29.62 2.12
CA PRO A 143 13.11 29.16 2.96
C PRO A 143 13.10 27.65 3.27
N LEU A 144 11.94 26.99 3.25
CA LEU A 144 11.81 25.60 3.71
C LEU A 144 11.61 24.56 2.61
N VAL A 145 11.07 24.91 1.44
CA VAL A 145 10.56 23.90 0.48
C VAL A 145 11.71 23.03 -0.05
N ALA A 146 12.78 23.67 -0.53
CA ALA A 146 13.96 22.95 -1.02
C ALA A 146 14.62 22.12 0.09
N ARG A 147 14.82 22.70 1.29
CA ARG A 147 15.39 22.01 2.46
C ARG A 147 14.60 20.77 2.85
N VAL A 148 13.28 20.88 2.95
CA VAL A 148 12.39 19.76 3.32
C VAL A 148 12.43 18.66 2.26
N LEU A 149 12.42 19.01 0.97
CA LEU A 149 12.46 18.03 -0.12
C LEU A 149 13.79 17.29 -0.16
N VAL A 150 14.92 18.01 -0.13
CA VAL A 150 16.26 17.43 -0.10
C VAL A 150 16.45 16.55 1.13
N ASN A 151 15.99 16.99 2.31
CA ASN A 151 16.10 16.19 3.52
C ASN A 151 15.35 14.86 3.41
N ARG A 152 14.20 14.83 2.71
CA ARG A 152 13.46 13.59 2.43
C ARG A 152 14.19 12.71 1.42
N ILE A 153 14.74 13.29 0.35
CA ILE A 153 15.56 12.54 -0.62
C ILE A 153 16.75 11.88 0.10
N TRP A 154 17.45 12.65 0.93
CA TRP A 154 18.54 12.18 1.77
C TRP A 154 18.08 11.02 2.68
N MET A 155 16.97 11.20 3.40
CA MET A 155 16.40 10.18 4.27
C MET A 155 16.14 8.86 3.55
N HIS A 156 15.61 8.88 2.33
CA HIS A 156 15.33 7.65 1.58
C HIS A 156 16.61 6.91 1.15
N HIS A 157 17.71 7.63 0.91
CA HIS A 157 19.00 7.03 0.57
C HIS A 157 19.74 6.49 1.79
N PHE A 158 19.79 7.25 2.88
CA PHE A 158 20.61 6.94 4.06
C PHE A 158 19.83 6.26 5.21
N GLY A 159 18.50 6.22 5.14
CA GLY A 159 17.63 5.71 6.22
C GLY A 159 17.44 6.68 7.40
N SER A 160 18.33 7.67 7.52
CA SER A 160 18.23 8.80 8.45
C SER A 160 18.25 10.11 7.67
N ALA A 161 17.51 11.09 8.17
CA ALA A 161 17.44 12.43 7.61
C ALA A 161 18.50 13.34 8.25
N LEU A 162 18.93 14.40 7.56
CA LEU A 162 19.80 15.43 8.14
C LEU A 162 19.07 16.17 9.27
N VAL A 163 17.80 16.49 9.05
CA VAL A 163 16.83 16.85 10.10
C VAL A 163 15.99 15.61 10.38
N SER A 164 16.26 14.95 11.51
CA SER A 164 15.66 13.66 11.90
C SER A 164 14.12 13.67 12.02
N THR A 165 13.54 14.86 12.11
CA THR A 165 12.11 15.19 12.20
C THR A 165 11.60 15.75 10.86
N PRO A 166 11.41 14.91 9.82
CA PRO A 166 11.06 15.36 8.45
C PRO A 166 9.68 16.03 8.35
N GLY A 167 8.88 16.03 9.42
CA GLY A 167 7.59 16.70 9.52
C GLY A 167 7.64 18.07 10.21
N ASP A 168 8.76 18.44 10.84
CA ASP A 168 8.87 19.68 11.61
C ASP A 168 10.29 20.26 11.51
N PHE A 169 10.42 21.37 10.78
CA PHE A 169 11.65 22.16 10.66
C PHE A 169 11.64 23.40 11.57
N GLY A 170 10.63 23.51 12.44
CA GLY A 170 10.47 24.58 13.41
C GLY A 170 11.20 24.30 14.73
N THR A 171 10.86 25.07 15.76
CA THR A 171 11.52 25.00 17.08
C THR A 171 11.19 23.75 17.88
N GLN A 172 10.13 23.02 17.50
CA GLN A 172 9.77 21.73 18.09
C GLN A 172 10.41 20.55 17.35
N GLY A 173 11.00 20.81 16.18
CA GLY A 173 11.81 19.86 15.44
C GLY A 173 13.25 19.79 15.96
N GLU A 174 14.01 18.85 15.40
CA GLU A 174 15.43 18.71 15.66
C GLU A 174 16.25 19.60 14.72
N ARG A 175 17.43 20.04 15.18
CA ARG A 175 18.35 20.79 14.32
C ARG A 175 19.02 19.86 13.31
N PRO A 176 19.38 20.36 12.11
CA PRO A 176 20.12 19.57 11.14
C PRO A 176 21.47 19.13 11.72
N SER A 177 21.84 17.87 11.52
CA SER A 177 23.18 17.37 11.87
C SER A 177 24.28 18.07 11.06
N HIS A 178 23.99 18.37 9.79
CA HIS A 178 24.89 19.06 8.87
C HIS A 178 24.17 20.24 8.20
N PRO A 179 24.08 21.42 8.86
CA PRO A 179 23.33 22.57 8.35
C PRO A 179 23.86 23.07 7.01
N GLU A 180 25.18 23.21 6.87
CA GLU A 180 25.81 23.72 5.64
C GLU A 180 25.58 22.78 4.45
N LEU A 181 25.63 21.46 4.67
CA LEU A 181 25.33 20.47 3.64
C LEU A 181 23.87 20.54 3.20
N LEU A 182 22.94 20.66 4.15
CA LEU A 182 21.52 20.80 3.86
C LEU A 182 21.24 22.07 3.04
N ASP A 183 21.84 23.19 3.43
CA ASP A 183 21.69 24.47 2.74
C ASP A 183 22.29 24.41 1.34
N TRP A 184 23.47 23.81 1.19
CA TRP A 184 24.12 23.64 -0.10
C TRP A 184 23.30 22.74 -1.05
N LEU A 185 22.83 21.57 -0.58
CA LEU A 185 21.99 20.69 -1.39
C LEU A 185 20.65 21.34 -1.76
N ALA A 186 20.07 22.14 -0.85
CA ALA A 186 18.84 22.87 -1.12
C ALA A 186 19.04 23.96 -2.19
N ALA A 187 20.15 24.70 -2.14
CA ALA A 187 20.52 25.68 -3.15
C ALA A 187 20.75 24.99 -4.51
N GLU A 188 21.54 23.92 -4.55
CA GLU A 188 21.80 23.13 -5.76
C GLU A 188 20.50 22.59 -6.39
N PHE A 189 19.54 22.18 -5.56
CA PHE A 189 18.26 21.68 -6.06
C PHE A 189 17.45 22.78 -6.76
N VAL A 190 17.48 24.01 -6.24
CA VAL A 190 16.83 25.16 -6.87
C VAL A 190 17.59 25.58 -8.13
N ASP A 191 18.91 25.71 -8.06
CA ASP A 191 19.78 26.18 -9.15
C ASP A 191 19.78 25.23 -10.36
N SER A 192 19.62 23.92 -10.13
CA SER A 192 19.42 22.93 -11.18
C SER A 192 18.02 22.96 -11.83
N GLY A 193 17.15 23.87 -11.42
CA GLY A 193 15.78 23.98 -11.92
C GLY A 193 14.85 22.91 -11.36
N TRP A 194 15.05 22.50 -10.10
CA TRP A 194 14.29 21.45 -9.42
C TRP A 194 14.45 20.05 -10.06
N ASP A 195 15.61 19.75 -10.64
CA ASP A 195 15.88 18.43 -11.24
C ASP A 195 16.15 17.38 -10.14
N LEU A 196 15.13 16.55 -9.88
CA LEU A 196 15.25 15.42 -8.95
C LEU A 196 16.39 14.47 -9.37
N LYS A 197 16.53 14.15 -10.66
CA LYS A 197 17.54 13.18 -11.12
C LYS A 197 18.95 13.70 -10.88
N HIS A 198 19.15 15.00 -11.01
CA HIS A 198 20.42 15.65 -10.70
C HIS A 198 20.80 15.46 -9.22
N ILE A 199 19.91 15.80 -8.29
CA ILE A 199 20.16 15.64 -6.85
C ILE A 199 20.35 14.16 -6.46
N HIS A 200 19.53 13.26 -7.02
CA HIS A 200 19.73 11.82 -6.82
C HIS A 200 21.13 11.39 -7.29
N ARG A 201 21.55 11.76 -8.50
CA ARG A 201 22.89 11.40 -9.02
C ARG A 201 23.99 11.97 -8.14
N LEU A 202 23.88 13.22 -7.72
CA LEU A 202 24.86 13.90 -6.88
C LEU A 202 25.06 13.16 -5.54
N ILE A 203 23.97 12.78 -4.88
CA ILE A 203 24.02 11.99 -3.64
C ILE A 203 24.63 10.61 -3.90
N LEU A 204 24.15 9.88 -4.91
CA LEU A 204 24.60 8.51 -5.22
C LEU A 204 26.07 8.43 -5.66
N CYS A 205 26.61 9.51 -6.22
CA CYS A 205 28.01 9.63 -6.62
C CYS A 205 28.91 10.22 -5.51
N SER A 206 28.37 10.57 -4.35
CA SER A 206 29.14 11.11 -3.24
C SER A 206 29.98 10.02 -2.56
N THR A 207 31.14 10.41 -2.01
CA THR A 207 31.98 9.52 -1.19
C THR A 207 31.18 8.94 -0.02
N VAL A 208 30.26 9.72 0.56
CA VAL A 208 29.44 9.31 1.71
C VAL A 208 28.48 8.18 1.36
N TYR A 209 27.81 8.25 0.20
CA TYR A 209 26.90 7.19 -0.24
C TYR A 209 27.65 5.91 -0.65
N GLN A 210 28.86 6.04 -1.18
CA GLN A 210 29.67 4.91 -1.66
C GLN A 210 30.50 4.21 -0.56
N GLN A 211 30.36 4.62 0.70
CA GLN A 211 31.03 3.96 1.82
C GLN A 211 30.50 2.53 2.03
N THR A 212 31.28 1.70 2.72
CA THR A 212 30.82 0.38 3.15
C THR A 212 30.07 0.47 4.48
N ALA A 213 29.23 -0.52 4.78
CA ALA A 213 28.53 -0.60 6.07
C ALA A 213 29.38 -1.21 7.21
N VAL A 214 30.69 -1.41 6.99
CA VAL A 214 31.58 -2.08 7.94
C VAL A 214 31.72 -1.25 9.22
N ARG A 215 31.50 -1.91 10.36
CA ARG A 215 31.71 -1.30 11.68
C ARG A 215 33.15 -1.51 12.13
N SER A 216 33.75 -0.47 12.70
CA SER A 216 35.06 -0.55 13.36
C SER A 216 34.96 -0.02 14.79
N ASP A 217 35.84 -0.49 15.66
CA ASP A 217 35.87 -0.06 17.07
C ASP A 217 36.09 1.45 17.21
N LEU A 218 36.80 2.07 16.25
CA LEU A 218 36.99 3.52 16.23
C LEU A 218 35.67 4.23 15.91
N LEU A 219 35.01 3.85 14.81
CA LEU A 219 33.74 4.45 14.39
C LEU A 219 32.67 4.27 15.45
N GLN A 220 32.60 3.10 16.09
CA GLN A 220 31.63 2.83 17.14
C GLN A 220 31.89 3.63 18.42
N ARG A 221 33.15 3.94 18.74
CA ARG A 221 33.50 4.78 19.90
C ARG A 221 33.25 6.27 19.67
N VAL A 222 33.52 6.77 18.46
CA VAL A 222 33.39 8.19 18.13
C VAL A 222 31.94 8.56 17.82
N ASP A 223 31.26 7.73 17.02
CA ASP A 223 29.91 7.99 16.53
C ASP A 223 29.10 6.67 16.45
N PRO A 224 28.59 6.19 17.60
CA PRO A 224 27.85 4.94 17.65
C PRO A 224 26.59 4.96 16.77
N GLU A 225 25.93 6.11 16.69
CA GLU A 225 24.68 6.34 15.96
C GLU A 225 24.87 6.61 14.46
N ASN A 226 26.12 6.76 14.00
CA ASN A 226 26.46 7.08 12.61
C ASN A 226 25.89 8.44 12.15
N GLN A 227 25.77 9.42 13.05
CA GLN A 227 25.31 10.77 12.71
C GLN A 227 26.27 11.51 11.79
N LEU A 228 27.59 11.29 11.95
CA LEU A 228 28.68 11.86 11.15
C LEU A 228 28.94 11.10 9.84
N LEU A 229 28.18 10.03 9.58
CA LEU A 229 28.19 9.30 8.31
C LEU A 229 29.57 8.71 7.98
N GLY A 230 30.25 8.17 8.99
CA GLY A 230 31.56 7.51 8.85
C GLY A 230 31.49 6.09 8.30
N ARG A 231 30.29 5.60 7.98
CA ARG A 231 29.99 4.36 7.26
C ARG A 231 28.62 4.46 6.59
N MET A 232 28.33 3.56 5.66
CA MET A 232 26.96 3.40 5.16
C MET A 232 26.07 2.73 6.23
N SER A 233 24.81 3.14 6.29
CA SER A 233 23.83 2.57 7.22
C SER A 233 23.13 1.38 6.58
N VAL A 234 23.09 0.26 7.30
CA VAL A 234 22.29 -0.91 6.91
C VAL A 234 20.80 -0.55 6.98
N ARG A 235 20.05 -0.82 5.92
CA ARG A 235 18.62 -0.50 5.82
C ARG A 235 17.78 -1.75 5.64
N ARG A 236 16.71 -1.89 6.42
CA ARG A 236 15.72 -2.96 6.22
C ARG A 236 14.90 -2.66 4.96
N LEU A 237 14.62 -3.68 4.15
CA LEU A 237 13.68 -3.57 3.04
C LEU A 237 12.30 -3.14 3.54
N GLU A 238 11.70 -2.17 2.85
CA GLU A 238 10.31 -1.77 3.09
C GLU A 238 9.34 -2.89 2.70
N SER A 239 8.14 -2.90 3.30
CA SER A 239 7.16 -3.98 3.11
C SER A 239 6.84 -4.29 1.65
N GLU A 240 6.68 -3.24 0.83
CA GLU A 240 6.34 -3.33 -0.59
C GLU A 240 7.52 -3.84 -1.41
N VAL A 241 8.75 -3.40 -1.06
CA VAL A 241 9.99 -3.83 -1.72
C VAL A 241 10.27 -5.28 -1.39
N LEU A 242 10.03 -5.72 -0.15
CA LEU A 242 10.18 -7.12 0.26
C LEU A 242 9.26 -8.02 -0.58
N ARG A 243 7.97 -7.69 -0.67
CA ARG A 243 7.01 -8.45 -1.47
C ARG A 243 7.39 -8.48 -2.96
N ASP A 244 7.71 -7.32 -3.53
CA ASP A 244 8.08 -7.22 -4.96
C ASP A 244 9.41 -7.95 -5.25
N SER A 245 10.36 -7.98 -4.29
CA SER A 245 11.60 -8.73 -4.40
C SER A 245 11.34 -10.23 -4.43
N LEU A 246 10.49 -10.76 -3.56
CA LEU A 246 10.10 -12.18 -3.58
C LEU A 246 9.50 -12.58 -4.94
N LEU A 247 8.59 -11.77 -5.48
CA LEU A 247 8.01 -11.98 -6.82
C LEU A 247 9.04 -11.92 -7.94
N SER A 248 10.01 -11.02 -7.84
CA SER A 248 11.08 -10.88 -8.84
C SER A 248 12.02 -12.10 -8.80
N LEU A 249 12.37 -12.55 -7.60
CA LEU A 249 13.24 -13.72 -7.39
C LEU A 249 12.57 -15.01 -7.87
N SER A 250 11.28 -15.19 -7.62
CA SER A 250 10.51 -16.33 -8.12
C SER A 250 10.24 -16.27 -9.64
N GLY A 251 10.40 -15.10 -10.26
CA GLY A 251 10.06 -14.89 -11.67
C GLY A 251 8.56 -14.73 -11.91
N GLN A 252 7.76 -14.57 -10.85
CA GLN A 252 6.31 -14.40 -10.96
C GLN A 252 5.90 -12.93 -11.13
N LEU A 253 6.77 -11.97 -10.83
CA LEU A 253 6.46 -10.53 -10.92
C LEU A 253 5.88 -10.15 -12.29
N ARG A 254 4.68 -9.56 -12.26
CA ARG A 254 3.99 -9.04 -13.46
C ARG A 254 4.12 -7.52 -13.53
N HIS A 255 4.66 -7.04 -14.67
CA HIS A 255 4.88 -5.61 -14.93
C HIS A 255 3.68 -4.88 -15.55
N LYS A 256 2.49 -5.49 -15.56
CA LYS A 256 1.25 -4.89 -16.07
C LYS A 256 0.95 -3.57 -15.34
N MET A 257 1.03 -2.46 -16.08
CA MET A 257 0.78 -1.11 -15.60
C MET A 257 -0.67 -0.68 -15.81
N GLY A 258 -1.18 0.17 -14.91
CA GLY A 258 -2.54 0.72 -14.99
C GLY A 258 -3.64 -0.30 -14.74
N GLY A 259 -4.88 0.04 -15.10
CA GLY A 259 -6.04 -0.81 -14.84
C GLY A 259 -6.46 -0.87 -13.37
N PRO A 260 -7.51 -1.65 -13.04
CA PRO A 260 -8.02 -1.75 -11.67
C PRO A 260 -6.95 -2.31 -10.72
N ALA A 261 -7.03 -1.89 -9.46
CA ALA A 261 -6.17 -2.43 -8.42
C ALA A 261 -6.51 -3.90 -8.13
N ALA A 262 -5.49 -4.69 -7.83
CA ALA A 262 -5.64 -6.06 -7.35
C ALA A 262 -6.40 -6.04 -6.00
N PRO A 263 -7.62 -6.61 -5.95
CA PRO A 263 -8.47 -6.50 -4.77
C PRO A 263 -7.90 -7.27 -3.58
N VAL A 264 -8.04 -6.69 -2.39
CA VAL A 264 -7.68 -7.34 -1.12
C VAL A 264 -8.96 -7.69 -0.38
N SER A 265 -9.09 -8.95 0.02
CA SER A 265 -10.16 -9.42 0.91
C SER A 265 -9.60 -10.37 1.95
N LEU A 266 -10.47 -10.92 2.81
CA LEU A 266 -10.04 -12.01 3.68
C LEU A 266 -10.21 -13.36 2.95
N ASP A 267 -9.47 -14.38 3.38
CA ASP A 267 -9.71 -15.76 3.00
C ASP A 267 -10.67 -16.48 3.99
N ASN A 268 -10.91 -17.77 3.77
CA ASN A 268 -11.79 -18.60 4.59
C ASN A 268 -11.34 -18.71 6.06
N VAL A 269 -10.09 -18.36 6.38
CA VAL A 269 -9.53 -18.36 7.74
C VAL A 269 -9.27 -16.95 8.28
N GLY A 270 -9.68 -15.90 7.56
CA GLY A 270 -9.58 -14.50 7.99
C GLY A 270 -8.24 -13.81 7.68
N GLN A 271 -7.36 -14.38 6.86
CA GLN A 271 -6.13 -13.75 6.41
C GLN A 271 -6.40 -12.74 5.29
N ARG A 272 -5.70 -11.60 5.30
CA ARG A 272 -5.87 -10.53 4.31
C ARG A 272 -5.03 -10.83 3.06
N VAL A 273 -5.66 -11.35 2.01
CA VAL A 273 -5.02 -11.85 0.78
C VAL A 273 -5.58 -11.19 -0.47
N ILE A 274 -4.93 -11.40 -1.62
CA ILE A 274 -5.36 -10.86 -2.91
C ILE A 274 -6.35 -11.82 -3.58
N VAL A 275 -7.63 -11.47 -3.56
CA VAL A 275 -8.74 -12.32 -4.05
C VAL A 275 -9.88 -11.47 -4.60
N SER A 276 -10.59 -11.98 -5.61
CA SER A 276 -11.44 -11.16 -6.49
C SER A 276 -12.79 -10.74 -5.89
N LYS A 277 -13.25 -11.38 -4.81
CA LYS A 277 -14.54 -11.09 -4.19
C LYS A 277 -14.41 -10.61 -2.76
N THR A 278 -15.15 -9.54 -2.46
CA THR A 278 -15.36 -9.04 -1.10
C THR A 278 -16.13 -10.10 -0.33
N GLN A 279 -15.66 -10.47 0.84
CA GLN A 279 -16.33 -11.46 1.68
C GLN A 279 -17.70 -11.05 2.22
N TYR A 280 -18.24 -9.88 1.93
CA TYR A 280 -19.50 -9.46 2.55
C TYR A 280 -20.53 -9.18 1.46
N ASP A 281 -21.65 -9.91 1.53
CA ASP A 281 -22.85 -9.49 0.82
C ASP A 281 -23.37 -8.15 1.40
N PRO A 282 -24.35 -7.48 0.75
CA PRO A 282 -24.93 -6.24 1.27
C PRO A 282 -25.57 -6.34 2.67
N SER A 283 -25.73 -7.56 3.21
CA SER A 283 -26.23 -7.84 4.56
C SER A 283 -25.13 -8.08 5.60
N GLY A 284 -23.85 -8.07 5.19
CA GLY A 284 -22.71 -8.30 6.08
C GLY A 284 -22.39 -9.78 6.32
N ARG A 285 -22.88 -10.70 5.47
CA ARG A 285 -22.60 -12.14 5.58
C ARG A 285 -21.36 -12.55 4.79
N LEU A 286 -20.56 -13.44 5.40
CA LEU A 286 -19.35 -14.03 4.81
C LEU A 286 -19.65 -14.83 3.53
N LEU A 287 -19.26 -14.33 2.37
CA LEU A 287 -19.24 -15.04 1.09
C LEU A 287 -18.07 -16.04 1.09
N ARG A 288 -18.38 -17.31 0.84
CA ARG A 288 -17.42 -18.43 0.91
C ARG A 288 -16.65 -18.66 -0.38
N ASP A 289 -17.10 -18.07 -1.50
CA ASP A 289 -16.51 -18.30 -2.82
C ASP A 289 -15.42 -17.29 -3.12
N ILE A 290 -14.19 -17.74 -2.92
CA ILE A 290 -12.97 -16.98 -3.22
C ILE A 290 -12.56 -17.31 -4.65
N GLU A 291 -12.86 -16.42 -5.59
CA GLU A 291 -12.37 -16.53 -6.97
C GLU A 291 -10.94 -16.01 -7.08
N SER A 292 -10.08 -16.78 -7.73
CA SER A 292 -8.70 -16.37 -8.06
C SER A 292 -8.69 -15.12 -8.93
N VAL A 293 -7.79 -14.18 -8.63
CA VAL A 293 -7.53 -13.00 -9.47
C VAL A 293 -6.58 -13.31 -10.65
N GLY A 294 -6.24 -14.58 -10.85
CA GLY A 294 -5.28 -14.99 -11.88
C GLY A 294 -3.91 -14.34 -11.64
N GLU A 295 -3.29 -13.83 -12.71
CA GLU A 295 -1.97 -13.20 -12.64
C GLU A 295 -1.95 -11.86 -11.89
N ASP A 296 -3.10 -11.23 -11.66
CA ASP A 296 -3.15 -9.93 -10.98
C ASP A 296 -2.65 -10.02 -9.53
N LYS A 297 -2.62 -11.23 -8.91
CA LYS A 297 -1.99 -11.44 -7.59
C LYS A 297 -0.48 -11.25 -7.58
N TYR A 298 0.18 -11.31 -8.73
CA TYR A 298 1.63 -11.17 -8.84
C TYR A 298 2.07 -9.81 -9.38
N ARG A 299 1.14 -8.83 -9.43
CA ARG A 299 1.48 -7.47 -9.80
C ARG A 299 2.33 -6.80 -8.73
N ARG A 300 3.09 -5.78 -9.16
CA ARG A 300 3.81 -4.86 -8.27
C ARG A 300 2.89 -4.35 -7.17
N THR A 301 3.45 -4.22 -5.96
CA THR A 301 2.69 -3.88 -4.76
C THR A 301 1.95 -2.54 -4.87
N ILE A 302 2.46 -1.62 -5.71
CA ILE A 302 1.81 -0.33 -6.03
C ILE A 302 0.42 -0.47 -6.69
N TYR A 303 0.11 -1.62 -7.26
CA TYR A 303 -1.18 -1.91 -7.91
C TYR A 303 -2.12 -2.72 -7.01
N ILE A 304 -1.76 -2.94 -5.74
CA ILE A 304 -2.62 -3.62 -4.78
C ILE A 304 -3.59 -2.62 -4.18
N GLN A 305 -4.83 -3.05 -3.98
CA GLN A 305 -5.83 -2.23 -3.33
C GLN A 305 -5.43 -1.96 -1.87
N VAL A 306 -5.32 -0.67 -1.52
CA VAL A 306 -5.05 -0.24 -0.15
C VAL A 306 -6.34 0.27 0.47
N ARG A 307 -6.82 -0.42 1.52
CA ARG A 307 -7.93 0.04 2.37
C ARG A 307 -7.38 0.28 3.77
N ARG A 308 -7.69 1.43 4.38
CA ARG A 308 -7.21 1.79 5.73
C ARG A 308 -7.49 0.70 6.78
N SER A 309 -8.65 0.04 6.69
CA SER A 309 -9.06 -1.03 7.61
C SER A 309 -8.62 -2.43 7.18
N LEU A 310 -8.14 -2.60 5.95
CA LEU A 310 -7.85 -3.90 5.35
C LEU A 310 -6.59 -3.84 4.46
N PRO A 311 -5.40 -3.57 5.04
CA PRO A 311 -4.13 -3.69 4.32
C PRO A 311 -3.81 -5.16 4.04
N LEU A 312 -3.03 -5.42 2.99
CA LEU A 312 -2.56 -6.77 2.66
C LEU A 312 -1.73 -7.37 3.82
N GLY A 313 -2.03 -8.62 4.19
CA GLY A 313 -1.52 -9.26 5.40
C GLY A 313 0.01 -9.30 5.48
N ILE A 314 0.67 -9.76 4.41
CA ILE A 314 2.14 -9.88 4.37
C ILE A 314 2.87 -8.55 4.59
N LEU A 315 2.24 -7.42 4.28
CA LEU A 315 2.89 -6.12 4.43
C LEU A 315 2.88 -5.64 5.90
N VAL A 316 1.87 -6.04 6.67
CA VAL A 316 1.60 -5.49 8.01
C VAL A 316 2.76 -5.68 8.99
N PRO A 317 3.37 -6.89 9.13
CA PRO A 317 4.48 -7.07 10.06
C PRO A 317 5.71 -6.23 9.72
N PHE A 318 5.87 -5.83 8.45
CA PHE A 318 7.03 -5.11 7.93
C PHE A 318 6.86 -3.58 7.93
N ASP A 319 6.01 -3.06 8.82
CA ASP A 319 5.81 -1.63 9.09
C ASP A 319 5.29 -0.84 7.88
N ILE A 320 4.15 -1.25 7.31
CA ILE A 320 3.44 -0.42 6.32
C ILE A 320 3.20 1.00 6.84
N PRO A 321 3.21 2.02 5.95
CA PRO A 321 2.93 3.39 6.36
C PRO A 321 1.51 3.51 6.91
N THR A 322 1.39 3.99 8.15
CA THR A 322 0.10 4.28 8.77
C THR A 322 -0.30 5.73 8.50
N LEU A 323 -1.41 5.92 7.79
CA LEU A 323 -1.94 7.25 7.42
C LEU A 323 -2.90 7.78 8.51
N ASN A 324 -2.36 8.25 9.63
CA ASN A 324 -3.17 8.85 10.69
C ASN A 324 -2.41 9.95 11.49
N PRO A 325 -2.52 11.25 11.14
CA PRO A 325 -3.15 11.82 9.94
C PRO A 325 -2.26 11.70 8.69
N ASN A 326 -0.95 11.53 8.85
CA ASN A 326 0.03 11.34 7.78
C ASN A 326 1.23 10.52 8.29
N CYS A 327 2.02 9.95 7.37
CA CYS A 327 3.28 9.27 7.69
C CYS A 327 4.45 10.12 7.21
N THR A 328 5.22 10.70 8.13
CA THR A 328 6.39 11.55 7.81
C THR A 328 7.69 10.74 7.76
N LYS A 329 7.78 9.68 8.56
CA LYS A 329 8.87 8.73 8.63
C LYS A 329 8.28 7.35 8.93
N ARG A 330 8.73 6.32 8.21
CA ARG A 330 8.31 4.92 8.47
C ARG A 330 9.06 4.40 9.69
N THR A 331 8.36 3.66 10.54
CA THR A 331 8.98 2.91 11.64
C THR A 331 9.68 1.69 11.08
N VAL A 332 10.80 1.30 11.68
CA VAL A 332 11.52 0.08 11.32
C VAL A 332 11.64 -0.75 12.58
N SER A 333 10.74 -1.71 12.72
CA SER A 333 10.70 -2.69 13.80
C SER A 333 11.55 -3.90 13.41
N ASN A 334 12.14 -4.57 14.40
CA ASN A 334 12.77 -5.88 14.26
C ASN A 334 12.16 -6.80 15.32
N ASN A 335 10.98 -7.35 15.02
CA ASN A 335 10.20 -8.14 15.96
C ASN A 335 10.03 -9.59 15.47
N ALA A 336 9.83 -10.52 16.41
CA ALA A 336 9.67 -11.94 16.11
C ALA A 336 8.55 -12.24 15.08
N PRO A 337 7.40 -11.53 15.07
CA PRO A 337 6.37 -11.72 14.03
C PRO A 337 6.89 -11.60 12.59
N GLN A 338 7.85 -10.72 12.31
CA GLN A 338 8.43 -10.61 10.96
C GLN A 338 9.15 -11.89 10.55
N SER A 339 9.99 -12.44 11.42
CA SER A 339 10.70 -13.70 11.14
C SER A 339 9.74 -14.88 11.00
N LEU A 340 8.72 -14.95 11.87
CA LEU A 340 7.67 -15.98 11.78
C LEU A 340 6.86 -15.85 10.49
N GLN A 341 6.60 -14.63 10.01
CA GLN A 341 5.96 -14.39 8.72
C GLN A 341 6.80 -15.00 7.58
N MET A 342 8.11 -14.73 7.54
CA MET A 342 8.99 -15.28 6.49
C MET A 342 9.05 -16.82 6.51
N MET A 343 8.87 -17.44 7.68
CA MET A 343 8.89 -18.90 7.83
C MET A 343 7.56 -19.58 7.50
N ASN A 344 6.42 -18.90 7.69
CA ASN A 344 5.12 -19.58 7.70
C ASN A 344 4.08 -18.99 6.74
N ASP A 345 4.34 -17.81 6.16
CA ASP A 345 3.38 -17.16 5.29
C ASP A 345 3.20 -17.96 3.98
N PRO A 346 1.95 -18.32 3.60
CA PRO A 346 1.69 -19.11 2.38
C PRO A 346 2.21 -18.46 1.10
N PHE A 347 2.19 -17.13 1.00
CA PHE A 347 2.76 -16.44 -0.15
C PHE A 347 4.28 -16.58 -0.17
N VAL A 348 4.97 -16.47 0.98
CA VAL A 348 6.43 -16.70 1.03
C VAL A 348 6.77 -18.13 0.62
N ILE A 349 6.02 -19.11 1.12
CA ILE A 349 6.16 -20.54 0.76
C ILE A 349 5.94 -20.75 -0.74
N GLU A 350 4.92 -20.13 -1.33
CA GLU A 350 4.67 -20.15 -2.77
C GLU A 350 5.86 -19.59 -3.56
N GLN A 351 6.43 -18.46 -3.11
CA GLN A 351 7.56 -17.82 -3.78
C GLN A 351 8.84 -18.65 -3.69
N VAL A 352 9.17 -19.26 -2.54
CA VAL A 352 10.40 -20.06 -2.39
C VAL A 352 10.33 -21.36 -3.20
N ASN A 353 9.16 -21.98 -3.31
CA ASN A 353 8.95 -23.12 -4.19
C ASN A 353 9.16 -22.76 -5.66
N ALA A 354 8.65 -21.61 -6.09
CA ALA A 354 8.86 -21.09 -7.44
C ALA A 354 10.33 -20.72 -7.70
N ILE A 355 11.05 -20.19 -6.70
CA ILE A 355 12.50 -19.95 -6.78
C ILE A 355 13.25 -21.27 -6.99
N ALA A 356 12.95 -22.31 -6.20
CA ALA A 356 13.57 -23.63 -6.33
C ALA A 356 13.32 -24.25 -7.71
N ALA A 357 12.07 -24.23 -8.18
CA ALA A 357 11.72 -24.70 -9.53
C ALA A 357 12.51 -23.96 -10.62
N ARG A 358 12.64 -22.63 -10.49
CA ARG A 358 13.42 -21.80 -11.40
C ARG A 358 14.92 -22.11 -11.37
N LEU A 359 15.48 -22.45 -10.22
CA LEU A 359 16.88 -22.84 -10.08
C LEU A 359 17.15 -24.16 -10.80
N ILE A 360 16.29 -25.16 -10.60
CA ILE A 360 16.38 -26.47 -11.27
C ILE A 360 16.26 -26.30 -12.79
N ASP A 361 15.26 -25.55 -13.26
CA ASP A 361 15.09 -25.26 -14.70
C ASP A 361 16.32 -24.59 -15.35
N LYS A 362 17.01 -23.71 -14.61
CA LYS A 362 18.11 -22.91 -15.16
C LYS A 362 19.48 -23.54 -15.01
N VAL A 363 19.69 -24.38 -14.02
CA VAL A 363 21.01 -24.96 -13.69
C VAL A 363 21.04 -26.47 -13.96
N GLY A 364 19.90 -27.15 -13.99
CA GLY A 364 19.83 -28.61 -14.04
C GLY A 364 20.28 -29.24 -12.72
N ASP A 365 20.90 -30.41 -12.79
CA ASP A 365 21.23 -31.24 -11.61
C ASP A 365 22.56 -30.87 -10.91
N ASP A 366 23.19 -29.75 -11.27
CA ASP A 366 24.42 -29.27 -10.62
C ASP A 366 24.11 -28.60 -9.27
N ILE A 367 24.10 -29.38 -8.19
CA ILE A 367 23.77 -28.92 -6.82
C ILE A 367 24.66 -27.72 -6.39
N PRO A 368 26.01 -27.78 -6.46
CA PRO A 368 26.85 -26.62 -6.18
C PRO A 368 26.49 -25.38 -7.02
N GLY A 369 26.17 -25.58 -8.30
CA GLY A 369 25.69 -24.53 -9.20
C GLY A 369 24.37 -23.90 -8.76
N GLN A 370 23.41 -24.72 -8.35
CA GLN A 370 22.11 -24.28 -7.85
C GLN A 370 22.26 -23.46 -6.56
N ILE A 371 23.07 -23.93 -5.60
CA ILE A 371 23.39 -23.21 -4.35
C ILE A 371 24.05 -21.87 -4.66
N ALA A 372 25.09 -21.86 -5.51
CA ALA A 372 25.78 -20.64 -5.89
C ALA A 372 24.84 -19.64 -6.57
N ARG A 373 23.91 -20.13 -7.41
CA ARG A 373 22.91 -19.29 -8.07
C ARG A 373 21.87 -18.76 -7.08
N ALA A 374 21.40 -19.58 -6.14
CA ALA A 374 20.47 -19.17 -5.09
C ALA A 374 21.04 -18.01 -4.26
N TRP A 375 22.29 -18.15 -3.79
CA TRP A 375 22.99 -17.10 -3.06
C TRP A 375 23.13 -15.81 -3.87
N ARG A 376 23.54 -15.89 -5.14
CA ARG A 376 23.65 -14.70 -6.00
C ARG A 376 22.31 -14.03 -6.25
N LEU A 377 21.24 -14.81 -6.42
CA LEU A 377 19.90 -14.26 -6.63
C LEU A 377 19.35 -13.60 -5.37
N ILE A 378 19.41 -14.28 -4.23
CA ILE A 378 18.74 -13.84 -2.99
C ILE A 378 19.60 -12.85 -2.19
N ILE A 379 20.91 -13.11 -2.08
CA ILE A 379 21.85 -12.34 -1.25
C ILE A 379 22.72 -11.38 -2.09
N GLY A 380 22.76 -11.55 -3.41
CA GLY A 380 23.58 -10.72 -4.30
C GLY A 380 25.09 -11.02 -4.28
N LYS A 381 25.52 -12.03 -3.51
CA LYS A 381 26.93 -12.45 -3.34
C LYS A 381 27.07 -13.96 -3.56
N SER A 382 28.26 -14.44 -3.88
CA SER A 382 28.53 -15.89 -3.93
C SER A 382 28.78 -16.43 -2.52
N PRO A 383 28.40 -17.68 -2.21
CA PRO A 383 28.68 -18.27 -0.91
C PRO A 383 30.19 -18.46 -0.75
N ASN A 384 30.69 -18.27 0.48
CA ASN A 384 32.06 -18.67 0.81
C ASN A 384 32.16 -20.20 0.95
N LYS A 385 33.38 -20.73 1.11
CA LYS A 385 33.64 -22.17 1.18
C LYS A 385 32.82 -22.86 2.29
N SER A 386 32.80 -22.30 3.49
CA SER A 386 32.06 -22.87 4.62
C SER A 386 30.54 -22.79 4.42
N GLN A 387 30.03 -21.70 3.82
CA GLN A 387 28.61 -21.58 3.48
C GLN A 387 28.19 -22.60 2.43
N MET A 388 29.04 -22.84 1.42
CA MET A 388 28.80 -23.87 0.41
C MET A 388 28.76 -25.27 1.03
N GLU A 389 29.75 -25.61 1.85
CA GLU A 389 29.82 -26.90 2.54
C GLU A 389 28.60 -27.14 3.44
N ASN A 390 28.21 -26.13 4.24
CA ASN A 390 27.02 -26.22 5.10
C ASN A 390 25.72 -26.34 4.29
N ALA A 391 25.60 -25.63 3.17
CA ALA A 391 24.42 -25.71 2.31
C ALA A 391 24.27 -27.08 1.64
N ILE A 392 25.38 -27.68 1.19
CA ILE A 392 25.40 -29.03 0.64
C ILE A 392 25.01 -30.05 1.71
N ALA A 393 25.58 -29.94 2.92
CA ALA A 393 25.23 -30.82 4.03
C ALA A 393 23.74 -30.71 4.39
N PHE A 394 23.22 -29.48 4.52
CA PHE A 394 21.81 -29.23 4.78
C PHE A 394 20.87 -29.86 3.74
N LEU A 395 21.17 -29.71 2.44
CA LEU A 395 20.35 -30.33 1.39
C LEU A 395 20.40 -31.86 1.46
N THR A 396 21.59 -32.44 1.67
CA THR A 396 21.78 -33.88 1.74
C THR A 396 20.98 -34.49 2.90
N ASP A 397 21.07 -33.88 4.09
CA ASP A 397 20.36 -34.35 5.27
C ASP A 397 18.84 -34.25 5.09
N LEU A 398 18.37 -33.13 4.53
CA LEU A 398 16.95 -32.90 4.31
C LEU A 398 16.35 -33.82 3.23
N GLU A 399 17.10 -34.12 2.17
CA GLU A 399 16.68 -35.11 1.18
C GLU A 399 16.56 -36.52 1.77
N LEU A 400 17.43 -36.88 2.73
CA LEU A 400 17.34 -38.16 3.43
C LEU A 400 16.08 -38.24 4.30
N GLU A 401 15.74 -37.15 4.99
CA GLU A 401 14.51 -37.07 5.82
C GLU A 401 13.24 -37.11 4.96
N LEU A 402 13.21 -36.38 3.84
CA LEU A 402 12.01 -36.27 3.00
C LEU A 402 11.71 -37.50 2.14
N ARG A 403 12.67 -38.43 1.98
CA ARG A 403 12.47 -39.70 1.24
C ARG A 403 11.46 -40.65 1.89
N SER A 404 11.00 -40.40 3.11
CA SER A 404 9.99 -41.24 3.78
C SER A 404 8.54 -40.98 3.34
N ASP A 405 8.29 -39.87 2.63
CA ASP A 405 6.94 -39.30 2.43
C ASP A 405 6.58 -39.10 0.94
N ASP A 406 7.07 -39.95 0.03
CA ASP A 406 6.84 -39.77 -1.41
C ASP A 406 5.39 -40.13 -1.84
N ASP A 407 4.76 -39.16 -2.50
CA ASP A 407 3.44 -39.23 -3.16
C ASP A 407 3.68 -38.84 -4.65
N ASP A 408 3.12 -39.59 -5.60
CA ASP A 408 3.53 -39.58 -7.02
C ASP A 408 3.26 -38.23 -7.75
N ASP A 409 2.40 -37.36 -7.21
CA ASP A 409 2.04 -36.04 -7.78
C ASP A 409 2.80 -34.85 -7.14
N ALA A 410 3.72 -35.11 -6.19
CA ALA A 410 4.39 -34.06 -5.43
C ALA A 410 5.69 -33.54 -6.11
N PRO A 411 6.15 -32.30 -5.78
CA PRO A 411 7.48 -31.84 -6.16
C PRO A 411 8.54 -32.84 -5.73
N THR A 412 9.58 -33.02 -6.55
CA THR A 412 10.68 -33.95 -6.24
C THR A 412 11.26 -33.65 -4.85
N THR A 413 11.75 -34.67 -4.16
CA THR A 413 12.40 -34.54 -2.84
C THR A 413 13.47 -33.44 -2.86
N HIS A 414 14.26 -33.40 -3.94
CA HIS A 414 15.28 -32.39 -4.18
C HIS A 414 14.69 -30.97 -4.30
N GLN A 415 13.59 -30.78 -5.05
CA GLN A 415 12.93 -29.49 -5.15
C GLN A 415 12.40 -28.99 -3.80
N LYS A 416 11.81 -29.88 -2.98
CA LYS A 416 11.36 -29.56 -1.63
C LYS A 416 12.54 -29.13 -0.75
N ALA A 417 13.65 -29.86 -0.79
CA ALA A 417 14.86 -29.52 -0.03
C ALA A 417 15.46 -28.17 -0.45
N LEU A 418 15.55 -27.93 -1.77
CA LEU A 418 16.02 -26.67 -2.33
C LEU A 418 15.10 -25.49 -1.98
N ALA A 419 13.78 -25.71 -1.92
CA ALA A 419 12.82 -24.70 -1.49
C ALA A 419 13.03 -24.30 -0.03
N GLN A 420 13.30 -25.25 0.87
CA GLN A 420 13.64 -24.95 2.27
C GLN A 420 14.97 -24.20 2.41
N LEU A 421 15.98 -24.55 1.60
CA LEU A 421 17.23 -23.77 1.55
C LEU A 421 16.95 -22.33 1.10
N CYS A 422 16.16 -22.15 0.04
CA CYS A 422 15.75 -20.82 -0.44
C CYS A 422 14.97 -20.06 0.63
N GLN A 423 14.13 -20.75 1.41
CA GLN A 423 13.40 -20.17 2.52
C GLN A 423 14.32 -19.67 3.63
N ALA A 424 15.33 -20.46 4.02
CA ALA A 424 16.34 -20.04 4.98
C ALA A 424 17.11 -18.80 4.51
N LEU A 425 17.46 -18.72 3.22
CA LEU A 425 18.13 -17.57 2.64
C LEU A 425 17.26 -16.33 2.62
N VAL A 426 16.00 -16.47 2.20
CA VAL A 426 15.01 -15.38 2.14
C VAL A 426 14.62 -14.89 3.54
N ALA A 427 14.61 -15.76 4.55
CA ALA A 427 14.37 -15.36 5.94
C ALA A 427 15.62 -14.75 6.63
N SER A 428 16.78 -14.76 5.97
CA SER A 428 18.05 -14.29 6.54
C SER A 428 18.20 -12.78 6.48
N ASN A 429 19.10 -12.24 7.32
CA ASN A 429 19.47 -10.83 7.30
C ASN A 429 20.06 -10.39 5.95
N GLY A 430 20.70 -11.31 5.20
CA GLY A 430 21.30 -10.98 3.91
C GLY A 430 20.27 -10.68 2.81
N PHE A 431 19.01 -11.11 2.99
CA PHE A 431 17.90 -10.72 2.13
C PHE A 431 17.15 -9.50 2.69
N LEU A 432 16.87 -9.49 3.99
CA LEU A 432 16.01 -8.47 4.62
C LEU A 432 16.67 -7.10 4.73
N TYR A 433 18.00 -7.02 4.69
CA TYR A 433 18.75 -5.80 4.88
C TYR A 433 19.69 -5.52 3.70
N VAL A 434 19.75 -4.26 3.29
CA VAL A 434 20.60 -3.75 2.21
C VAL A 434 21.70 -2.90 2.81
N GLU A 435 22.93 -3.17 2.38
CA GLU A 435 24.15 -2.43 2.72
C GLU A 435 24.41 -1.29 1.72
#